data_AF-A0A7C4RDH2-F1
#
_entry.id   AF-A0A7C4RDH2-F1
#
_cell.length_a   1.000
_cell.length_b   1.000
_cell.length_c   1.000
_cell.angle_alpha   90.00
_cell.angle_beta   90.00
_cell.angle_gamma   90.00
#
_symmetry.space_group_name_H-M   'P 1'
#
loop_
_entity.id
_entity.type
_entity.pdbx_description
1 polymer ?
#
loop_
_entity_poly.entity_id
_entity_poly.type
_entity_poly.pdbx_seq_one_letter_code
_entity_poly.pdbx_strand_id
1 'polypeptide(L)'
;MQNEKELKPLKTVPREKAFYFFTSIGNYTGESASSLVEFMDKVNRVDVKSLEFHFYRGDFERWFSEVLQDEELSEEFRKLHKLNLSGEPLRGRLYAIVSAYIKRLKFNKSM
;
A
#
# COMPACT_ATOMS: atom_id res chain seq x y z
N MET A 1 -6.52 22.26 -13.19
CA MET A 1 -5.26 21.51 -12.97
C MET A 1 -5.17 20.78 -11.62
N GLN A 2 -6.13 20.89 -10.69
CA GLN A 2 -6.08 20.19 -9.40
C GLN A 2 -6.50 18.70 -9.45
N ASN A 3 -7.34 18.29 -10.42
CA ASN A 3 -7.88 16.92 -10.48
C ASN A 3 -6.91 15.81 -10.90
N GLU A 4 -5.77 16.13 -11.55
CA GLU A 4 -4.86 15.06 -12.05
C GLU A 4 -3.97 14.46 -10.98
N LYS A 5 -3.62 15.22 -9.93
CA LYS A 5 -2.79 14.73 -8.82
C LYS A 5 -3.57 13.76 -7.91
N GLU A 6 -4.84 14.03 -7.65
CA GLU A 6 -5.66 13.24 -6.73
C GLU A 6 -6.02 11.85 -7.26
N LEU A 7 -5.96 11.65 -8.59
CA LEU A 7 -6.39 10.42 -9.24
C LEU A 7 -5.25 9.45 -9.56
N LYS A 8 -3.99 9.87 -9.45
CA LYS A 8 -2.82 9.02 -9.74
C LYS A 8 -2.75 7.74 -8.90
N PRO A 9 -3.01 7.77 -7.57
CA PRO A 9 -2.88 6.57 -6.72
C PRO A 9 -3.91 5.48 -7.03
N LEU A 10 -5.04 5.85 -7.66
CA LEU A 10 -6.11 4.91 -8.05
C LEU A 10 -5.91 4.30 -9.43
N LYS A 11 -4.92 4.77 -10.21
CA LYS A 11 -4.62 4.21 -11.53
C LYS A 11 -3.75 2.96 -11.38
N THR A 12 -3.91 2.05 -12.33
CA THR A 12 -3.04 0.89 -12.48
C THR A 12 -1.69 1.33 -13.05
N VAL A 13 -0.61 0.76 -12.53
CA VAL A 13 0.76 0.92 -13.04
C VAL A 13 1.16 -0.30 -13.89
N PRO A 14 2.12 -0.14 -14.82
CA PRO A 14 2.69 -1.26 -15.57
C PRO A 14 3.29 -2.34 -14.65
N ARG A 15 3.39 -3.56 -15.15
CA ARG A 15 3.87 -4.74 -14.41
C ARG A 15 5.24 -4.51 -13.79
N GLU A 16 6.13 -3.81 -14.48
CA GLU A 16 7.51 -3.53 -14.05
C GLU A 16 7.55 -2.61 -12.82
N LYS A 17 6.45 -1.91 -12.54
CA LYS A 17 6.26 -1.00 -11.42
C LYS A 17 5.31 -1.54 -10.35
N ALA A 18 4.71 -2.72 -10.55
CA ALA A 18 3.82 -3.31 -9.57
C ALA A 18 4.58 -3.59 -8.26
N PHE A 19 3.84 -3.59 -7.14
CA PHE A 19 4.37 -4.09 -5.89
C PHE A 19 4.35 -5.62 -5.90
N TYR A 20 5.46 -6.26 -5.55
CA TYR A 20 5.57 -7.71 -5.48
C TYR A 20 5.75 -8.13 -4.04
N PHE A 21 4.91 -9.04 -3.57
CA PHE A 21 4.91 -9.49 -2.18
C PHE A 21 5.88 -10.66 -1.99
N PHE A 22 6.75 -10.55 -1.00
CA PHE A 22 7.74 -11.55 -0.61
C PHE A 22 7.64 -11.80 0.89
N THR A 23 7.97 -13.01 1.34
CA THR A 23 8.11 -13.30 2.78
C THR A 23 9.55 -13.19 3.26
N SER A 24 10.51 -13.19 2.34
CA SER A 24 11.93 -12.96 2.58
C SER A 24 12.65 -12.65 1.25
N ILE A 25 13.94 -12.34 1.30
CA ILE A 25 14.75 -12.10 0.10
C ILE A 25 14.68 -13.34 -0.82
N GLY A 26 14.21 -13.12 -2.05
CA GLY A 26 14.07 -14.18 -3.06
C GLY A 26 12.85 -15.08 -2.90
N ASN A 27 12.05 -14.94 -1.83
CA ASN A 27 10.88 -15.79 -1.58
C ASN A 27 9.56 -15.10 -1.98
N TYR A 28 9.33 -15.02 -3.29
CA TYR A 28 8.14 -14.41 -3.88
C TYR A 28 6.89 -15.22 -3.53
N THR A 29 5.80 -14.55 -3.14
CA THR A 29 4.54 -15.23 -2.76
C THR A 29 3.69 -15.63 -3.96
N GLY A 30 4.01 -15.17 -5.17
CA GLY A 30 3.12 -15.27 -6.32
C GLY A 30 2.12 -14.11 -6.43
N GLU A 31 2.09 -13.20 -5.44
CA GLU A 31 1.12 -12.11 -5.37
C GLU A 31 1.76 -10.77 -5.71
N SER A 32 1.08 -9.97 -6.52
CA SER A 32 1.47 -8.59 -6.84
C SER A 32 0.27 -7.65 -6.83
N ALA A 33 0.54 -6.36 -6.65
CA ALA A 33 -0.46 -5.30 -6.76
C ALA A 33 0.02 -4.24 -7.76
N SER A 34 -0.80 -4.00 -8.77
CA SER A 34 -0.56 -2.98 -9.79
C SER A 34 -1.32 -1.68 -9.52
N SER A 35 -2.11 -1.62 -8.45
CA SER A 35 -2.83 -0.41 -8.02
C SER A 35 -3.02 -0.41 -6.50
N LEU A 36 -3.41 0.73 -5.94
CA LEU A 36 -3.72 0.82 -4.51
C LEU A 36 -4.93 -0.04 -4.11
N VAL A 37 -5.90 -0.23 -5.01
CA VAL A 37 -7.06 -1.10 -4.79
C VAL A 37 -6.62 -2.56 -4.73
N GLU A 38 -5.78 -3.00 -5.67
CA GLU A 38 -5.22 -4.35 -5.62
C GLU A 38 -4.34 -4.55 -4.39
N PHE A 39 -3.55 -3.54 -4.02
CA PHE A 39 -2.72 -3.58 -2.80
C PHE A 39 -3.59 -3.84 -1.56
N MET A 40 -4.68 -3.08 -1.40
CA MET A 40 -5.65 -3.28 -0.32
C MET A 40 -6.21 -4.72 -0.31
N ASP A 41 -6.57 -5.25 -1.47
CA ASP A 41 -7.07 -6.62 -1.60
C ASP A 41 -6.01 -7.67 -1.24
N LYS A 42 -4.75 -7.45 -1.64
CA LYS A 42 -3.63 -8.35 -1.30
C LYS A 42 -3.29 -8.30 0.19
N VAL A 43 -3.35 -7.13 0.83
CA VAL A 43 -3.15 -6.98 2.28
C VAL A 43 -4.08 -7.90 3.08
N ASN A 44 -5.29 -8.22 2.60
CA ASN A 44 -6.19 -9.15 3.29
C ASN A 44 -5.86 -10.63 3.08
N ARG A 45 -5.05 -10.98 2.08
CA ARG A 45 -4.91 -12.37 1.60
C ARG A 45 -3.51 -12.96 1.76
N VAL A 46 -2.47 -12.14 1.60
CA VAL A 46 -1.08 -12.62 1.68
C VAL A 46 -0.73 -13.10 3.10
N ASP A 47 0.26 -13.98 3.23
CA ASP A 47 0.82 -14.34 4.53
C ASP A 47 1.27 -13.06 5.27
N VAL A 48 0.93 -12.97 6.56
CA VAL A 48 1.26 -11.82 7.40
C VAL A 48 2.76 -11.60 7.50
N LYS A 49 3.57 -12.65 7.38
CA LYS A 49 5.04 -12.56 7.29
C LYS A 49 5.49 -11.73 6.10
N SER A 50 4.74 -11.75 5.00
CA SER A 50 5.04 -10.90 3.85
C SER A 50 4.77 -9.42 4.16
N LEU A 51 3.71 -9.13 4.90
CA LEU A 51 3.39 -7.77 5.32
C LEU A 51 4.45 -7.24 6.28
N GLU A 52 4.86 -8.02 7.27
CA GLU A 52 5.93 -7.65 8.20
C GLU A 52 7.26 -7.44 7.48
N PHE A 53 7.63 -8.37 6.59
CA PHE A 53 8.85 -8.29 5.82
C PHE A 53 8.96 -6.94 5.09
N HIS A 54 7.92 -6.56 4.35
CA HIS A 54 7.93 -5.31 3.59
C HIS A 54 7.74 -4.06 4.45
N PHE A 55 6.87 -4.13 5.47
CA PHE A 55 6.58 -3.01 6.34
C PHE A 55 7.84 -2.52 7.06
N TYR A 56 8.57 -3.41 7.74
CA TYR A 56 9.77 -3.02 8.48
C TYR A 56 10.95 -2.59 7.59
N ARG A 57 10.91 -2.92 6.29
CA ARG A 57 11.90 -2.47 5.29
C ARG A 57 11.57 -1.11 4.68
N GLY A 58 10.39 -0.57 4.97
CA GLY A 58 9.88 0.66 4.37
C GLY A 58 9.52 0.50 2.88
N ASP A 59 9.25 -0.73 2.43
CA ASP A 59 9.03 -1.00 1.01
C ASP A 59 7.67 -0.45 0.53
N PHE A 60 6.65 -0.43 1.40
CA PHE A 60 5.33 0.10 1.06
C PHE A 60 5.38 1.62 0.85
N GLU A 61 6.02 2.35 1.75
CA GLU A 61 6.20 3.80 1.71
C GLU A 61 6.93 4.22 0.45
N ARG A 62 8.02 3.52 0.12
CA ARG A 62 8.79 3.75 -1.10
C ARG A 62 7.94 3.54 -2.35
N TRP A 63 7.14 2.47 -2.38
CA TRP A 63 6.25 2.23 -3.51
C TRP A 63 5.18 3.31 -3.64
N PHE A 64 4.57 3.75 -2.54
CA PHE A 64 3.58 4.83 -2.56
C PHE A 64 4.18 6.14 -3.07
N SER A 65 5.32 6.59 -2.52
CA SER A 65 5.91 7.87 -2.92
C SER A 65 6.55 7.84 -4.31
N GLU A 66 7.30 6.79 -4.65
CA GLU A 66 8.10 6.77 -5.89
C GLU A 66 7.31 6.25 -7.10
N VAL A 67 6.40 5.29 -6.89
CA VAL A 67 5.63 4.68 -7.97
C VAL A 67 4.25 5.29 -8.12
N LEU A 68 3.50 5.39 -7.02
CA LEU A 68 2.15 5.98 -7.05
C LEU A 68 2.16 7.51 -6.98
N GLN A 69 3.30 8.12 -6.64
CA GLN A 69 3.45 9.57 -6.42
C GLN A 69 2.52 10.08 -5.30
N ASP A 70 2.35 9.25 -4.26
CA ASP A 70 1.46 9.46 -3.14
C ASP A 70 2.25 9.67 -1.83
N GLU A 71 2.69 10.91 -1.62
CA GLU A 71 3.46 11.24 -0.42
C GLU A 71 2.58 11.24 0.85
N GLU A 72 1.29 11.54 0.73
CA GLU A 72 0.38 11.56 1.88
C GLU A 72 0.26 10.16 2.48
N LEU A 73 0.00 9.14 1.66
CA LEU A 73 -0.13 7.78 2.13
C LEU A 73 1.22 7.20 2.62
N SER A 74 2.32 7.58 1.96
CA SER A 74 3.68 7.26 2.41
C SER A 74 3.92 7.74 3.85
N GLU A 75 3.60 8.99 4.15
CA GLU A 75 3.77 9.56 5.50
C GLU A 75 2.86 8.91 6.55
N GLU A 76 1.63 8.54 6.19
CA GLU A 76 0.75 7.80 7.10
C GLU A 76 1.33 6.44 7.50
N PHE A 77 1.97 5.73 6.57
CA PHE A 77 2.63 4.46 6.86
C PHE A 77 3.91 4.64 7.68
N ARG A 78 4.73 5.68 7.41
CA ARG A 78 5.91 5.99 8.23
C ARG A 78 5.56 6.17 9.71
N LYS A 79 4.42 6.79 10.01
CA LYS A 79 3.94 6.99 11.40
C LYS A 79 3.66 5.66 12.11
N LEU A 80 3.29 4.60 11.39
CA LEU A 80 2.97 3.30 11.98
C LEU A 80 4.18 2.60 12.58
N HIS A 81 5.40 2.88 12.12
CA HIS A 81 6.62 2.28 12.67
C HIS A 81 6.76 2.53 14.17
N LYS A 82 6.21 3.65 14.66
CA LYS A 82 6.22 3.99 16.10
C LYS A 82 5.35 3.09 16.95
N LEU A 83 4.42 2.34 16.34
CA LEU A 83 3.45 1.49 17.04
C LEU A 83 3.96 0.04 17.22
N ASN A 84 5.07 -0.34 16.60
CA ASN A 84 5.66 -1.69 16.68
C ASN A 84 4.63 -2.82 16.48
N LEU A 85 3.68 -2.63 15.55
CA LEU A 85 2.66 -3.63 15.25
C LEU A 85 3.25 -4.79 14.45
N SER A 86 2.82 -6.00 14.77
CA SER A 86 3.15 -7.24 14.06
C SER A 86 1.89 -8.10 13.89
N GLY A 87 1.98 -9.16 13.11
CA GLY A 87 0.92 -10.13 12.89
C GLY A 87 -0.39 -9.51 12.38
N GLU A 88 -1.50 -10.12 12.75
CA GLU A 88 -2.83 -9.66 12.35
C GLU A 88 -3.17 -8.23 12.82
N PRO A 89 -2.69 -7.73 13.98
CA PRO A 89 -2.78 -6.30 14.31
C PRO A 89 -2.14 -5.37 13.26
N LEU A 90 -0.97 -5.73 12.73
CA LEU A 90 -0.35 -4.99 11.63
C LEU A 90 -1.24 -5.03 10.38
N ARG A 91 -1.68 -6.23 9.96
CA ARG A 91 -2.57 -6.39 8.80
C ARG A 91 -3.81 -5.50 8.90
N GLY A 92 -4.50 -5.56 10.04
CA GLY A 92 -5.70 -4.78 10.29
C GLY A 92 -5.46 -3.29 10.18
N ARG A 93 -4.32 -2.80 10.70
CA ARG A 93 -3.97 -1.38 10.62
C ARG A 93 -3.62 -0.92 9.21
N LEU A 94 -2.84 -1.71 8.47
CA LEU A 94 -2.50 -1.43 7.06
C LEU A 94 -3.77 -1.37 6.21
N TYR A 95 -4.64 -2.37 6.34
CA TYR A 95 -5.91 -2.41 5.61
C TYR A 95 -6.81 -1.20 5.94
N ALA A 96 -6.95 -0.87 7.23
CA ALA A 96 -7.80 0.23 7.66
C ALA A 96 -7.37 1.58 7.07
N ILE A 97 -6.06 1.87 7.07
CA ILE A 97 -5.52 3.12 6.51
C ILE A 97 -5.78 3.18 5.01
N VAL A 98 -5.42 2.14 4.26
CA VAL A 98 -5.60 2.12 2.81
C VAL A 98 -7.08 2.19 2.43
N SER A 99 -7.95 1.46 3.13
CA SER A 99 -9.40 1.48 2.88
C SER A 99 -10.00 2.87 3.12
N ALA A 100 -9.64 3.52 4.23
CA ALA A 100 -10.09 4.88 4.53
C ALA A 100 -9.59 5.89 3.48
N TYR A 101 -8.33 5.75 3.07
CA TYR A 101 -7.71 6.58 2.06
C TYR A 101 -8.42 6.46 0.70
N ILE A 102 -8.66 5.23 0.22
CA ILE A 102 -9.41 4.97 -1.03
C ILE A 102 -10.83 5.54 -0.96
N LYS A 103 -11.52 5.37 0.18
CA LYS A 103 -12.88 5.92 0.37
C LYS A 103 -12.88 7.44 0.25
N ARG A 104 -11.91 8.12 0.86
CA ARG A 104 -11.76 9.58 0.79
C ARG A 104 -11.50 10.06 -0.65
N LEU A 105 -10.58 9.41 -1.38
CA LEU A 105 -10.33 9.74 -2.78
C LEU A 105 -11.58 9.54 -3.66
N LYS A 106 -12.36 8.49 -3.43
CA LYS A 106 -13.62 8.24 -4.15
C LYS A 106 -14.73 9.23 -3.78
N PHE A 107 -14.78 9.68 -2.53
CA PHE A 107 -15.76 10.67 -2.08
C PHE A 107 -15.50 12.03 -2.71
N ASN A 108 -14.25 12.50 -2.69
CA ASN A 108 -13.86 13.77 -3.31
C ASN A 108 -14.10 13.80 -4.82
N LYS A 109 -14.12 12.64 -5.49
CA LYS A 109 -14.46 12.50 -6.92
C LYS A 109 -15.94 12.82 -7.22
N SER A 110 -16.85 12.63 -6.27
CA SER A 110 -18.30 12.76 -6.46
C SER A 110 -18.83 14.18 -6.15
N MET A 111 -17.97 15.09 -5.69
CA MET A 111 -18.24 16.53 -5.56
C MET A 111 -17.64 17.28 -6.75
#